data_AF-A0A832RII9-F1
#
_entry.id   AF-A0A832RII9-F1
#
_cell.length_a   1.000
_cell.length_b   1.000
_cell.length_c   1.000
_cell.angle_alpha   90.00
_cell.angle_beta   90.00
_cell.angle_gamma   90.00
#
_symmetry.space_group_name_H-M   'P 1'
#
loop_
_entity.id
_entity.type
_entity.pdbx_description
1 polymer ?
#
loop_
_entity_poly.entity_id
_entity_poly.type
_entity_poly.pdbx_seq_one_letter_code
_entity_poly.pdbx_strand_id
1 'polypeptide(L)' 'MKNSELKSLVQRHRLLKIKQSKSYDQRTQEIIEELEHRYFHETGHSLKNLTD' A
#
# COMPACT_ATOMS: atom_id res chain seq x y z
N MET A 1 -9.04 -4.63 10.82
CA MET A 1 -7.96 -3.75 11.31
C MET A 1 -8.54 -2.60 12.09
N LYS A 2 -7.82 -2.10 13.09
CA LYS A 2 -8.18 -0.82 13.74
C LYS A 2 -7.85 0.35 12.80
N ASN A 3 -8.57 1.47 12.91
CA ASN A 3 -8.32 2.67 12.09
C ASN A 3 -6.85 3.17 12.12
N SER A 4 -6.16 2.97 13.24
CA SER A 4 -4.73 3.27 13.38
C SER A 4 -3.84 2.39 12.50
N GLU A 5 -4.19 1.11 12.32
CA GLU A 5 -3.44 0.19 11.46
C GLU A 5 -3.65 0.49 9.98
N LEU A 6 -4.88 0.87 9.59
CA LEU A 6 -5.16 1.31 8.22
C LEU A 6 -4.36 2.56 7.85
N LYS A 7 -4.24 3.54 8.75
CA LYS A 7 -3.37 4.72 8.51
C LYS A 7 -1.91 4.33 8.33
N SER A 8 -1.39 3.44 9.17
CA SER A 8 -0.01 2.95 9.04
C SER A 8 0.20 2.17 7.75
N LEU A 9 -0.79 1.39 7.31
CA LEU A 9 -0.78 0.65 6.06
C LEU A 9 -0.70 1.61 4.86
N VAL A 10 -1.55 2.65 4.84
CA VAL A 10 -1.56 3.68 3.79
C VAL A 10 -0.20 4.40 3.72
N GLN A 11 0.37 4.79 4.87
CA GLN A 11 1.69 5.42 4.90
C GLN A 11 2.79 4.48 4.38
N ARG A 12 2.77 3.21 4.80
CA ARG A 12 3.73 2.20 4.35
C ARG A 12 3.66 2.00 2.83
N HIS A 13 2.45 1.89 2.29
CA HIS A 13 2.23 1.80 0.83
C HIS A 13 2.81 3.02 0.09
N ARG A 14 2.57 4.24 0.59
CA ARG A 14 3.10 5.46 -0.02
C ARG A 14 4.63 5.49 -0.04
N LEU A 15 5.27 5.10 1.06
CA LEU A 15 6.74 5.02 1.14
C LEU A 15 7.31 3.97 0.17
N LEU A 16 6.64 2.82 0.05
CA LEU A 16 7.05 1.78 -0.88
C LEU A 16 6.88 2.23 -2.33
N LYS A 17 5.78 2.90 -2.70
CA LYS A 17 5.62 3.51 -4.03
C LYS A 17 6.72 4.53 -4.35
N ILE A 18 7.08 5.40 -3.40
CA ILE A 18 8.19 6.36 -3.58
C ILE A 18 9.54 5.63 -3.75
N LYS A 19 9.76 4.53 -3.03
CA LYS A 19 10.95 3.71 -3.19
C LYS A 19 10.99 3.04 -4.57
N GLN A 20 9.86 2.46 -4.99
CA GLN A 20 9.66 1.82 -6.28
C GLN A 20 9.91 2.80 -7.45
N SER A 21 9.44 4.04 -7.31
CA SER A 21 9.59 5.07 -8.34
C SER A 21 11.04 5.54 -8.50
N LYS A 22 11.86 5.43 -7.45
CA LYS A 22 13.29 5.77 -7.49
C LYS A 22 14.14 4.64 -8.06
N SER A 23 13.82 3.40 -7.70
CA SER A 23 14.49 2.20 -8.17
C SER A 23 13.49 1.07 -8.19
N TYR A 24 13.24 0.50 -9.37
CA TYR A 24 12.35 -0.64 -9.49
C TYR A 24 12.95 -1.84 -8.77
N ASP A 25 12.20 -2.41 -7.83
CA ASP A 25 12.57 -3.60 -7.08
C ASP A 25 11.35 -4.53 -7.05
N GLN A 26 11.47 -5.71 -7.64
CA GLN A 26 10.36 -6.63 -7.81
C GLN A 26 9.75 -7.05 -6.46
N ARG A 27 10.58 -7.25 -5.43
CA ARG A 27 10.10 -7.58 -4.08
C ARG A 27 9.28 -6.44 -3.46
N THR A 28 9.71 -5.20 -3.67
CA THR A 28 8.97 -4.01 -3.23
C THR A 28 7.59 -3.94 -3.93
N GLN A 29 7.51 -4.34 -5.21
CA GLN A 29 6.25 -4.38 -5.97
C GLN A 29 5.30 -5.44 -5.41
N GLU A 30 5.80 -6.65 -5.14
CA GLU A 30 5.00 -7.72 -4.52
C GLU A 30 4.44 -7.31 -3.16
N ILE A 31 5.24 -6.60 -2.35
CA ILE A 31 4.79 -6.08 -1.04
C ILE A 31 3.72 -5.00 -1.22
N ILE A 32 3.85 -4.13 -2.23
CA ILE A 32 2.83 -3.12 -2.54
C ILE A 32 1.50 -3.80 -2.88
N GLU A 33 1.51 -4.80 -3.76
CA GLU A 33 0.30 -5.53 -4.16
C GLU A 33 -0.34 -6.29 -2.99
N GLU A 34 0.46 -6.88 -2.11
CA GLU A 34 -0.04 -7.52 -0.88
C GLU A 34 -0.75 -6.50 0.04
N LEU A 35 -0.17 -5.31 0.21
CA LEU A 35 -0.78 -4.24 1.02
C LEU A 35 -2.08 -3.72 0.38
N GLU A 36 -2.11 -3.56 -0.95
CA GLU A 36 -3.32 -3.15 -1.68
C GLU A 36 -4.44 -4.18 -1.52
N HIS A 37 -4.14 -5.48 -1.69
CA HIS A 37 -5.11 -6.56 -1.48
C HIS A 37 -5.61 -6.60 -0.05
N ARG A 38 -4.73 -6.47 0.95
CA ARG A 38 -5.11 -6.50 2.36
C ARG A 38 -6.02 -5.32 2.72
N TYR A 39 -5.68 -4.13 2.24
CA TYR A 39 -6.50 -2.95 2.46
C TYR A 39 -7.87 -3.07 1.79
N PHE A 40 -7.93 -3.58 0.56
CA PHE A 40 -9.19 -3.80 -0.14
C PHE A 40 -10.06 -4.84 0.58
N HIS A 41 -9.45 -5.93 1.04
CA HIS A 41 -10.16 -6.97 1.81
C HIS A 41 -10.80 -6.42 3.09
N GLU A 42 -10.14 -5.48 3.77
CA GLU A 42 -10.64 -4.94 5.03
C GLU A 42 -11.56 -3.73 4.89
N THR A 43 -11.40 -2.93 3.84
CA THR A 43 -12.14 -1.66 3.68
C THR A 43 -13.15 -1.68 2.53
N GLY A 44 -13.05 -2.63 1.61
CA GLY A 44 -13.80 -2.62 0.34
C GLY A 44 -13.35 -1.51 -0.64
N HIS A 45 -12.32 -0.74 -0.29
CA HIS A 45 -11.84 0.39 -1.10
C HIS A 45 -10.45 0.10 -1.69
N SER A 46 -10.22 0.58 -2.91
CA SER A 46 -8.90 0.47 -3.53
C SER A 46 -7.95 1.52 -2.94
N LEU A 47 -6.83 1.05 -2.38
CA LEU A 47 -5.75 1.89 -1.86
C LEU A 47 -5.09 2.73 -2.98
N LYS A 48 -5.18 2.25 -4.22
CA LYS A 48 -4.60 2.87 -5.42
C LYS A 48 -5.17 4.26 -5.68
N ASN A 49 -6.47 4.44 -5.48
CA ASN A 49 -7.17 5.72 -5.65
C ASN A 49 -6.97 6.72 -4.50
N LEU A 50 -6.42 6.28 -3.36
CA LEU A 50 -6.20 7.14 -2.19
C LEU A 50 -4.82 7.80 -2.19
N THR A 51 -3.92 7.34 -3.04
CA THR A 51 -2.49 7.72 -3.03
C THR A 51 -1.96 8.22 -4.37
N ASP A 52 -2.83 8.32 -5.37
CA ASP A 52 -2.60 9.01 -6.66
C ASP A 52 -2.93 10.51 -6.51
#